data_AF-A0A143ZT26-F1
#
_entry.id   AF-A0A143ZT26-F1
#
_cell.length_a   1.000
_cell.length_b   1.000
_cell.length_c   1.000
_cell.angle_alpha   90.00
_cell.angle_beta   90.00
_cell.angle_gamma   90.00
#
_symmetry.space_group_name_H-M   'P 1'
#
loop_
_entity.id
_entity.type
_entity.pdbx_description
1 polymer ?
#
loop_
_entity_poly.entity_id
_entity_poly.type
_entity_poly.pdbx_seq_one_letter_code
_entity_poly.pdbx_strand_id
1 'polypeptide(L)'
;MEEKTIAVLTSGGDAPGMNAAIRAVVRAGIFKGFRVLGVRRGYNGLIKGDLVEMNLRSVSGIIHRGGTVLYTARSPEFNTEAGMQKAIQVCRAHNILGVVVIGGDGSFRGARDLSERGYNCVGIPGTIDNDIACSDYTIGFDTAMNTAMEAVDRLRDTSQSHDRCSVVEVMGRRAGWLALRCGIAVGATSILVPEAPFDLQKDVIDRMVENQRAGKQHFVVVVAEGVGNVSEIAKEIQTRTGIESRATVLGHIQRGGSPTVTDRVVASQMGYHAVELLSKGIGNRVVAMKADKVVDYNISEALQMKKPFDFNLYQIAHDISI
;
A
#
# COMPACT_ATOMS: atom_id res chain seq x y z
N MET A 1 35.20 15.61 -11.57
CA MET A 1 34.15 14.66 -12.01
C MET A 1 32.83 15.37 -11.82
N GLU A 2 31.96 15.34 -12.84
CA GLU A 2 30.63 15.93 -12.76
C GLU A 2 29.81 15.24 -11.65
N GLU A 3 29.14 16.02 -10.81
CA GLU A 3 28.39 15.49 -9.66
C GLU A 3 27.17 14.72 -10.16
N LYS A 4 27.12 13.40 -9.89
CA LYS A 4 26.02 12.54 -10.29
C LYS A 4 24.81 12.79 -9.39
N THR A 5 23.67 13.16 -9.95
CA THR A 5 22.45 13.45 -9.18
C THR A 5 21.36 12.39 -9.42
N ILE A 6 20.71 11.93 -8.36
CA ILE A 6 19.46 11.15 -8.43
C ILE A 6 18.33 11.90 -7.75
N ALA A 7 17.09 11.65 -8.17
CA ALA A 7 15.91 12.18 -7.53
C ALA A 7 15.08 11.08 -6.86
N VAL A 8 14.34 11.41 -5.82
CA VAL A 8 13.35 10.52 -5.18
C VAL A 8 12.03 11.25 -5.03
N LEU A 9 10.94 10.55 -5.35
CA LEU A 9 9.58 11.10 -5.25
C LEU A 9 8.60 10.06 -4.70
N THR A 10 7.54 10.55 -4.06
CA THR A 10 6.38 9.75 -3.66
C THR A 10 5.15 10.15 -4.48
N SER A 11 4.40 9.17 -4.96
CA SER A 11 3.24 9.39 -5.82
C SER A 11 2.12 8.37 -5.51
N GLY A 12 0.88 8.73 -5.83
CA GLY A 12 -0.29 7.93 -5.49
C GLY A 12 -0.75 8.18 -4.06
N GLY A 13 -1.42 7.19 -3.46
CA GLY A 13 -1.78 7.26 -2.06
C GLY A 13 -0.55 7.07 -1.18
N ASP A 14 -0.33 7.97 -0.20
CA ASP A 14 0.60 7.71 0.89
C ASP A 14 0.27 6.42 1.67
N ALA A 15 1.33 5.79 2.16
CA ALA A 15 1.33 4.53 2.90
C ALA A 15 2.42 4.57 3.99
N PRO A 16 2.20 3.94 5.16
CA PRO A 16 3.21 3.89 6.21
C PRO A 16 4.50 3.22 5.72
N GLY A 17 5.65 3.87 5.92
CA GLY A 17 6.94 3.35 5.48
C GLY A 17 7.51 4.02 4.23
N MET A 18 6.74 4.88 3.53
CA MET A 18 7.29 5.72 2.46
C MET A 18 8.48 6.57 2.93
N ASN A 19 8.42 7.13 4.15
CA ASN A 19 9.56 7.85 4.74
C ASN A 19 10.78 6.96 5.00
N ALA A 20 10.59 5.68 5.34
CA ALA A 20 11.69 4.73 5.50
C ALA A 20 12.36 4.43 4.15
N ALA A 21 11.57 4.29 3.07
CA ALA A 21 12.08 4.16 1.71
C ALA A 21 12.85 5.42 1.25
N ILE A 22 12.28 6.62 1.45
CA ILE A 22 12.96 7.89 1.15
C ILE A 22 14.30 7.96 1.90
N ARG A 23 14.29 7.66 3.22
CA ARG A 23 15.51 7.65 4.03
C ARG A 23 16.56 6.69 3.46
N ALA A 24 16.16 5.50 3.05
CA ALA A 24 17.07 4.49 2.51
C ALA A 24 17.66 4.93 1.17
N VAL A 25 16.83 5.47 0.26
CA VAL A 25 17.28 6.03 -1.02
C VAL A 25 18.28 7.16 -0.80
N VAL A 26 17.98 8.11 0.08
CA VAL A 26 18.88 9.25 0.35
C VAL A 26 20.20 8.79 0.96
N ARG A 27 20.16 7.92 1.97
CA ARG A 27 21.39 7.44 2.64
C ARG A 27 22.23 6.57 1.71
N ALA A 28 21.61 5.67 0.95
CA ALA A 28 22.30 4.84 -0.04
C ALA A 28 22.87 5.69 -1.18
N GLY A 29 22.12 6.69 -1.66
CA GLY A 29 22.55 7.62 -2.70
C GLY A 29 23.83 8.34 -2.29
N ILE A 30 23.82 8.98 -1.13
CA ILE A 30 25.00 9.68 -0.57
C ILE A 30 26.17 8.71 -0.39
N PHE A 31 25.92 7.51 0.15
CA PHE A 31 26.95 6.49 0.33
C PHE A 31 27.60 6.05 -1.00
N LYS A 32 26.83 5.99 -2.09
CA LYS A 32 27.32 5.66 -3.43
C LYS A 32 27.86 6.89 -4.20
N GLY A 33 27.97 8.05 -3.53
CA GLY A 33 28.54 9.28 -4.11
C GLY A 33 27.58 10.09 -4.97
N PHE A 34 26.26 9.87 -4.84
CA PHE A 34 25.26 10.69 -5.51
C PHE A 34 24.86 11.90 -4.66
N ARG A 35 24.63 13.02 -5.34
CA ARG A 35 23.75 14.08 -4.85
C ARG A 35 22.29 13.61 -4.96
N VAL A 36 21.47 13.90 -3.95
CA VAL A 36 20.08 13.42 -3.91
C VAL A 36 19.11 14.59 -3.81
N LEU A 37 18.15 14.64 -4.73
CA LEU A 37 17.06 15.61 -4.74
C LEU A 37 15.74 14.93 -4.36
N GLY A 38 15.00 15.53 -3.43
CA GLY A 38 13.63 15.16 -3.11
C GLY A 38 12.67 15.94 -3.98
N VAL A 39 11.83 15.26 -4.76
CA VAL A 39 10.76 15.91 -5.53
C VAL A 39 9.52 15.96 -4.67
N ARG A 40 9.03 17.16 -4.36
CA ARG A 40 7.81 17.29 -3.55
C ARG A 40 6.57 17.05 -4.41
N ARG A 41 5.49 16.54 -3.82
CA ARG A 41 4.17 16.39 -4.48
C ARG A 41 4.25 15.54 -5.77
N GLY A 42 5.12 14.53 -5.77
CA GLY A 42 5.26 13.54 -6.85
C GLY A 42 5.57 14.17 -8.22
N TYR A 43 4.99 13.59 -9.27
CA TYR A 43 5.19 14.06 -10.65
C TYR A 43 4.78 15.52 -10.88
N ASN A 44 3.81 16.04 -10.13
CA ASN A 44 3.43 17.44 -10.24
C ASN A 44 4.57 18.36 -9.79
N GLY A 45 5.35 18.00 -8.76
CA GLY A 45 6.55 18.75 -8.41
C GLY A 45 7.68 18.55 -9.40
N LEU A 46 7.80 17.36 -10.01
CA LEU A 46 8.81 17.12 -11.05
C LEU A 46 8.60 18.06 -12.24
N ILE A 47 7.37 18.21 -12.70
CA ILE A 47 7.01 19.14 -13.79
C ILE A 47 7.31 20.59 -13.42
N LYS A 48 7.11 20.96 -12.15
CA LYS A 48 7.24 22.35 -11.64
C LYS A 48 8.65 22.70 -11.15
N GLY A 49 9.56 21.73 -11.08
CA GLY A 49 10.87 21.92 -10.45
C GLY A 49 10.79 22.13 -8.92
N ASP A 50 9.77 21.61 -8.24
CA ASP A 50 9.64 21.65 -6.77
C ASP A 50 10.57 20.59 -6.14
N LEU A 51 11.86 20.90 -6.17
CA LEU A 51 12.97 20.04 -5.75
C LEU A 51 13.58 20.57 -4.45
N VAL A 52 13.97 19.67 -3.56
CA VAL A 52 14.68 20.01 -2.32
C VAL A 52 15.95 19.18 -2.20
N GLU A 53 17.00 19.79 -1.66
CA GLU A 53 18.25 19.09 -1.38
C GLU A 53 18.06 18.06 -0.26
N MET A 54 18.49 16.81 -0.48
CA MET A 54 18.38 15.73 0.52
C MET A 54 19.75 15.30 1.02
N ASN A 55 19.94 15.36 2.34
CA ASN A 55 21.19 15.01 3.01
C ASN A 55 20.92 14.13 4.26
N LEU A 56 21.97 13.69 4.95
CA LEU A 56 21.84 12.84 6.14
C LEU A 56 20.95 13.44 7.23
N ARG A 57 20.92 14.77 7.35
CA ARG A 57 20.10 15.51 8.30
C ARG A 57 18.65 15.63 7.84
N SER A 58 18.39 15.85 6.53
CA SER A 58 17.03 16.00 6.01
C SER A 58 16.19 14.72 6.14
N VAL A 59 16.84 13.54 6.21
CA VAL A 59 16.19 12.25 6.47
C VAL A 59 16.43 11.72 7.90
N SER A 60 16.88 12.59 8.82
CA SER A 60 16.97 12.24 10.23
C SER A 60 15.59 12.27 10.89
N GLY A 61 15.31 11.29 11.75
CA GLY A 61 14.06 11.25 12.52
C GLY A 61 12.79 10.99 11.70
N ILE A 62 12.89 10.51 10.45
CA ILE A 62 11.70 10.23 9.61
C ILE A 62 11.34 8.74 9.51
N ILE A 63 12.24 7.82 9.90
CA ILE A 63 12.04 6.37 9.70
C ILE A 63 10.78 5.81 10.38
N HIS A 64 10.37 6.41 11.51
CA HIS A 64 9.20 6.01 12.28
C HIS A 64 7.94 6.84 11.94
N ARG A 65 8.03 7.80 11.02
CA ARG A 65 6.90 8.67 10.69
C ARG A 65 6.06 8.04 9.58
N GLY A 66 4.75 8.01 9.79
CA GLY A 66 3.77 7.73 8.73
C GLY A 66 3.77 8.79 7.63
N GLY A 67 2.99 8.55 6.58
CA GLY A 67 2.89 9.44 5.41
C GLY A 67 4.22 9.61 4.66
N THR A 68 4.38 10.75 4.00
CA THR A 68 5.59 11.12 3.23
C THR A 68 6.00 12.57 3.47
N VAL A 69 7.28 12.80 3.81
CA VAL A 69 7.85 14.16 3.96
C VAL A 69 7.96 14.92 2.64
N LEU A 70 7.88 14.22 1.52
CA LEU A 70 7.86 14.82 0.18
C LEU A 70 6.45 15.15 -0.28
N TYR A 71 5.40 14.75 0.43
CA TYR A 71 4.01 14.82 -0.02
C TYR A 71 3.76 14.01 -1.31
N THR A 72 2.49 13.90 -1.67
CA THR A 72 2.03 13.28 -2.92
C THR A 72 0.97 14.16 -3.55
N ALA A 73 0.84 14.12 -4.87
CA ALA A 73 -0.23 14.77 -5.60
C ALA A 73 -0.54 13.99 -6.89
N ARG A 74 -1.80 14.05 -7.33
CA ARG A 74 -2.17 13.60 -8.68
C ARG A 74 -1.58 14.56 -9.70
N SER A 75 -1.15 14.04 -10.85
CA SER A 75 -0.60 14.85 -11.94
C SER A 75 -1.13 14.37 -13.29
N PRO A 76 -2.37 14.77 -13.67
CA PRO A 76 -2.90 14.46 -15.00
C PRO A 76 -2.03 15.02 -16.13
N GLU A 77 -1.41 16.18 -15.90
CA GLU A 77 -0.50 16.84 -16.84
C GLU A 77 0.69 15.95 -17.21
N PHE A 78 1.20 15.14 -16.27
CA PHE A 78 2.33 14.22 -16.53
C PHE A 78 2.00 13.16 -17.59
N ASN A 79 0.71 12.85 -17.79
CA ASN A 79 0.26 11.91 -18.81
C ASN A 79 0.22 12.54 -20.23
N THR A 80 0.53 13.83 -20.35
CA THR A 80 0.58 14.54 -21.63
C THR A 80 2.02 14.71 -22.09
N GLU A 81 2.26 14.77 -23.40
CA GLU A 81 3.60 15.01 -23.93
C GLU A 81 4.16 16.34 -23.45
N ALA A 82 3.33 17.38 -23.33
CA ALA A 82 3.75 18.68 -22.80
C ALA A 82 4.25 18.60 -21.33
N GLY A 83 3.53 17.87 -20.47
CA GLY A 83 3.96 17.66 -19.08
C GLY A 83 5.23 16.81 -18.99
N MET A 84 5.33 15.78 -19.82
CA MET A 84 6.53 14.93 -19.88
C MET A 84 7.77 15.72 -20.32
N GLN A 85 7.65 16.59 -21.33
CA GLN A 85 8.75 17.46 -21.76
C GLN A 85 9.19 18.43 -20.67
N LYS A 86 8.26 19.00 -19.89
CA LYS A 86 8.60 19.82 -18.71
C LYS A 86 9.39 19.03 -17.67
N ALA A 87 8.97 17.81 -17.36
CA ALA A 87 9.69 16.94 -16.43
C ALA A 87 11.10 16.59 -16.93
N ILE A 88 11.25 16.32 -18.24
CA ILE A 88 12.56 16.11 -18.88
C ILE A 88 13.44 17.35 -18.76
N GLN A 89 12.90 18.54 -19.01
CA GLN A 89 13.64 19.79 -18.90
C GLN A 89 14.15 20.01 -17.48
N VAL A 90 13.31 19.75 -16.47
CA VAL A 90 13.73 19.79 -15.06
C VAL A 90 14.84 18.78 -14.78
N CYS A 91 14.70 17.54 -15.27
CA CYS A 91 15.75 16.54 -15.09
C CYS A 91 17.09 16.96 -15.72
N ARG A 92 17.08 17.54 -16.93
CA ARG A 92 18.28 18.09 -17.58
C ARG A 92 18.87 19.27 -16.80
N ALA A 93 18.05 20.23 -16.41
CA ALA A 93 18.49 21.44 -15.72
C ALA A 93 19.17 21.15 -14.37
N HIS A 94 18.82 20.04 -13.73
CA HIS A 94 19.36 19.61 -12.43
C HIS A 94 20.31 18.41 -12.53
N ASN A 95 20.75 18.02 -13.73
CA ASN A 95 21.64 16.88 -13.97
C ASN A 95 21.16 15.57 -13.32
N ILE A 96 19.83 15.35 -13.27
CA ILE A 96 19.23 14.16 -12.70
C ILE A 96 19.44 12.99 -13.67
N LEU A 97 20.24 12.01 -13.25
CA LEU A 97 20.56 10.81 -14.03
C LEU A 97 19.56 9.67 -13.82
N GLY A 98 18.82 9.70 -12.71
CA GLY A 98 17.80 8.71 -12.41
C GLY A 98 16.83 9.14 -11.33
N VAL A 99 15.65 8.52 -11.35
CA VAL A 99 14.53 8.85 -10.47
C VAL A 99 14.02 7.59 -9.77
N VAL A 100 14.05 7.60 -8.44
CA VAL A 100 13.37 6.59 -7.63
C VAL A 100 11.94 7.03 -7.37
N VAL A 101 10.98 6.20 -7.79
CA VAL A 101 9.54 6.48 -7.70
C VAL A 101 8.91 5.53 -6.68
N ILE A 102 8.47 6.07 -5.55
CA ILE A 102 7.79 5.30 -4.50
C ILE A 102 6.28 5.50 -4.64
N GLY A 103 5.53 4.43 -4.91
CA GLY A 103 4.09 4.51 -5.12
C GLY A 103 3.48 3.21 -5.62
N GLY A 104 2.31 3.30 -6.26
CA GLY A 104 1.62 2.15 -6.85
C GLY A 104 1.72 2.09 -8.38
N ASP A 105 0.86 1.28 -9.02
CA ASP A 105 0.86 1.05 -10.47
C ASP A 105 0.82 2.31 -11.33
N GLY A 106 -0.01 3.29 -10.95
CA GLY A 106 -0.10 4.57 -11.66
C GLY A 106 1.24 5.33 -11.63
N SER A 107 1.98 5.20 -10.53
CA SER A 107 3.30 5.80 -10.39
C SER A 107 4.33 5.08 -11.25
N PHE A 108 4.26 3.75 -11.36
CA PHE A 108 5.16 2.96 -12.21
C PHE A 108 4.94 3.22 -13.70
N ARG A 109 3.71 3.48 -14.15
CA ARG A 109 3.45 3.92 -15.54
C ARG A 109 4.22 5.19 -15.87
N GLY A 110 4.16 6.19 -14.99
CA GLY A 110 4.96 7.42 -15.17
C GLY A 110 6.48 7.16 -15.17
N ALA A 111 6.95 6.21 -14.37
CA ALA A 111 8.36 5.84 -14.30
C ALA A 111 8.83 5.16 -15.61
N ARG A 112 7.99 4.27 -16.17
CA ARG A 112 8.22 3.66 -17.49
C ARG A 112 8.26 4.73 -18.57
N ASP A 113 7.27 5.61 -18.63
CA ASP A 113 7.15 6.61 -19.68
C ASP A 113 8.35 7.59 -19.66
N LEU A 114 8.88 7.91 -18.48
CA LEU A 114 10.11 8.68 -18.32
C LEU A 114 11.36 7.87 -18.70
N SER A 115 11.36 6.56 -18.44
CA SER A 115 12.45 5.65 -18.84
C SER A 115 12.57 5.46 -20.34
N GLU A 116 11.45 5.34 -21.05
CA GLU A 116 11.40 5.27 -22.50
C GLU A 116 11.99 6.53 -23.18
N ARG A 117 12.08 7.64 -22.43
CA ARG A 117 12.67 8.92 -22.87
C ARG A 117 14.10 9.14 -22.38
N GLY A 118 14.76 8.08 -21.87
CA GLY A 118 16.21 8.07 -21.60
C GLY A 118 16.62 8.38 -20.16
N TYR A 119 15.70 8.38 -19.20
CA TYR A 119 16.03 8.56 -17.77
C TYR A 119 15.89 7.27 -16.99
N ASN A 120 16.90 6.90 -16.21
CA ASN A 120 16.81 5.66 -15.44
C ASN A 120 15.82 5.81 -14.28
N CYS A 121 14.62 5.21 -14.40
CA CYS A 121 13.67 5.15 -13.30
C CYS A 121 13.65 3.79 -12.62
N VAL A 122 13.49 3.82 -11.30
CA VAL A 122 13.26 2.61 -10.49
C VAL A 122 12.02 2.80 -9.62
N GLY A 123 11.02 1.93 -9.78
CA GLY A 123 9.82 1.88 -8.97
C GLY A 123 10.02 1.12 -7.66
N ILE A 124 9.45 1.64 -6.57
CA ILE A 124 9.36 0.97 -5.27
C ILE A 124 7.86 0.90 -4.86
N PRO A 125 7.33 -0.28 -4.52
CA PRO A 125 5.91 -0.46 -4.19
C PRO A 125 5.59 0.12 -2.82
N GLY A 126 5.03 1.32 -2.81
CA GLY A 126 4.49 2.01 -1.64
C GLY A 126 2.98 2.16 -1.74
N THR A 127 2.24 1.21 -1.20
CA THR A 127 0.77 1.18 -1.16
C THR A 127 0.30 0.23 -0.07
N ILE A 128 -0.85 0.52 0.53
CA ILE A 128 -1.48 -0.36 1.53
C ILE A 128 -2.30 -1.49 0.90
N ASP A 129 -2.59 -1.39 -0.40
CA ASP A 129 -3.55 -2.28 -1.08
C ASP A 129 -2.96 -3.69 -1.35
N ASN A 130 -1.63 -3.83 -1.29
CA ASN A 130 -0.87 -5.03 -1.69
C ASN A 130 -1.24 -5.57 -3.08
N ASP A 131 -1.66 -4.68 -3.99
CA ASP A 131 -2.17 -4.98 -5.33
C ASP A 131 -1.09 -4.93 -6.43
N ILE A 132 0.18 -4.70 -6.06
CA ILE A 132 1.30 -4.68 -7.02
C ILE A 132 1.65 -6.10 -7.45
N ALA A 133 1.37 -6.42 -8.70
CA ALA A 133 1.38 -7.80 -9.19
C ALA A 133 2.73 -8.52 -9.11
N CYS A 134 3.84 -7.79 -9.32
CA CYS A 134 5.18 -8.35 -9.27
C CYS A 134 5.70 -8.61 -7.85
N SER A 135 5.00 -8.15 -6.81
CA SER A 135 5.47 -8.18 -5.42
C SER A 135 4.49 -8.93 -4.53
N ASP A 136 5.01 -9.84 -3.70
CA ASP A 136 4.22 -10.54 -2.67
C ASP A 136 3.79 -9.56 -1.56
N TYR A 137 4.58 -8.51 -1.36
CA TYR A 137 4.42 -7.51 -0.29
C TYR A 137 4.64 -6.08 -0.80
N THR A 138 3.87 -5.12 -0.30
CA THR A 138 4.03 -3.69 -0.58
C THR A 138 4.23 -2.90 0.72
N ILE A 139 5.04 -1.84 0.65
CA ILE A 139 5.32 -0.99 1.81
C ILE A 139 4.03 -0.27 2.24
N GLY A 140 3.64 -0.50 3.49
CA GLY A 140 2.46 0.01 4.16
C GLY A 140 1.40 -1.07 4.42
N PHE A 141 1.52 -2.24 3.78
CA PHE A 141 0.53 -3.31 3.93
C PHE A 141 0.45 -3.84 5.36
N ASP A 142 1.59 -4.15 5.99
CA ASP A 142 1.61 -4.66 7.37
C ASP A 142 1.08 -3.65 8.37
N THR A 143 1.46 -2.38 8.23
CA THR A 143 0.94 -1.33 9.11
C THR A 143 -0.56 -1.13 8.94
N ALA A 144 -1.08 -1.19 7.72
CA ALA A 144 -2.52 -1.09 7.47
C ALA A 144 -3.28 -2.27 8.06
N MET A 145 -2.75 -3.50 7.94
CA MET A 145 -3.32 -4.68 8.59
C MET A 145 -3.37 -4.55 10.10
N ASN A 146 -2.27 -4.13 10.75
CA ASN A 146 -2.23 -3.93 12.20
C ASN A 146 -3.19 -2.82 12.64
N THR A 147 -3.32 -1.74 11.86
CA THR A 147 -4.26 -0.65 12.16
C THR A 147 -5.72 -1.13 12.08
N ALA A 148 -6.06 -1.92 11.05
CA ALA A 148 -7.39 -2.49 10.90
C ALA A 148 -7.70 -3.49 12.03
N MET A 149 -6.75 -4.37 12.34
CA MET A 149 -6.83 -5.33 13.45
C MET A 149 -7.08 -4.63 14.78
N GLU A 150 -6.26 -3.64 15.15
CA GLU A 150 -6.43 -2.88 16.40
C GLU A 150 -7.79 -2.17 16.47
N ALA A 151 -8.29 -1.64 15.36
CA ALA A 151 -9.60 -1.01 15.32
C ALA A 151 -10.73 -2.01 15.55
N VAL A 152 -10.64 -3.19 14.93
CA VAL A 152 -11.62 -4.27 15.11
C VAL A 152 -11.56 -4.83 16.53
N ASP A 153 -10.38 -5.00 17.12
CA ASP A 153 -10.23 -5.47 18.50
C ASP A 153 -10.90 -4.50 19.49
N ARG A 154 -10.73 -3.19 19.30
CA ARG A 154 -11.44 -2.18 20.11
C ARG A 154 -12.96 -2.24 19.94
N LEU A 155 -13.45 -2.53 18.73
CA LEU A 155 -14.89 -2.72 18.51
C LEU A 155 -15.37 -3.98 19.24
N ARG A 156 -14.58 -5.06 19.20
CA ARG A 156 -14.89 -6.33 19.87
C ARG A 156 -15.07 -6.18 21.38
N ASP A 157 -14.23 -5.40 22.05
CA ASP A 157 -14.35 -5.14 23.50
C ASP A 157 -15.73 -4.55 23.86
N THR A 158 -16.26 -3.67 23.00
CA THR A 158 -17.60 -3.07 23.20
C THR A 158 -18.74 -4.00 22.80
N SER A 159 -18.53 -4.84 21.78
CA SER A 159 -19.54 -5.76 21.26
C SER A 159 -19.78 -6.95 22.18
N GLN A 160 -18.75 -7.42 22.89
CA GLN A 160 -18.88 -8.51 23.89
C GLN A 160 -19.79 -8.15 25.06
N SER A 161 -19.99 -6.86 25.33
CA SER A 161 -20.82 -6.42 26.44
C SER A 161 -22.33 -6.41 26.11
N HIS A 162 -22.70 -6.58 24.83
CA HIS A 162 -24.06 -6.31 24.34
C HIS A 162 -24.56 -7.29 23.26
N ASP A 163 -23.91 -8.43 23.07
CA ASP A 163 -24.27 -9.44 22.05
C ASP A 163 -24.47 -8.85 20.64
N ARG A 164 -23.45 -8.15 20.11
CA ARG A 164 -23.54 -7.36 18.86
C ARG A 164 -22.79 -7.94 17.68
N CYS A 165 -23.22 -7.53 16.48
CA CYS A 165 -22.48 -7.73 15.23
C CYS A 165 -21.79 -6.43 14.77
N SER A 166 -20.48 -6.49 14.54
CA SER A 166 -19.70 -5.41 13.94
C SER A 166 -19.40 -5.73 12.49
N VAL A 167 -19.93 -4.92 11.56
CA VAL A 167 -19.63 -5.02 10.14
C VAL A 167 -18.60 -3.94 9.81
N VAL A 168 -17.37 -4.34 9.52
CA VAL A 168 -16.21 -3.42 9.44
C VAL A 168 -15.68 -3.37 8.02
N GLU A 169 -15.74 -2.18 7.41
CA GLU A 169 -15.17 -1.92 6.09
C GLU A 169 -13.68 -1.58 6.21
N VAL A 170 -12.85 -2.33 5.50
CA VAL A 170 -11.40 -2.15 5.42
C VAL A 170 -10.97 -1.77 4.01
N MET A 171 -9.88 -1.02 3.89
CA MET A 171 -9.38 -0.55 2.59
C MET A 171 -8.76 -1.70 1.79
N GLY A 172 -8.54 -1.45 0.50
CA GLY A 172 -7.91 -2.41 -0.42
C GLY A 172 -8.22 -2.14 -1.89
N ARG A 173 -8.91 -1.06 -2.23
CA ARG A 173 -9.39 -0.71 -3.57
C ARG A 173 -10.21 -1.84 -4.19
N ARG A 174 -9.61 -2.66 -5.05
CA ARG A 174 -10.24 -3.78 -5.76
C ARG A 174 -9.66 -5.12 -5.30
N ALA A 175 -9.05 -5.11 -4.12
CA ALA A 175 -8.07 -6.08 -3.66
C ALA A 175 -8.48 -6.56 -2.26
N GLY A 176 -8.71 -7.86 -2.09
CA GLY A 176 -9.19 -8.47 -0.85
C GLY A 176 -8.10 -8.87 0.14
N TRP A 177 -6.82 -8.69 -0.19
CA TRP A 177 -5.69 -9.17 0.63
C TRP A 177 -5.66 -8.61 2.06
N LEU A 178 -5.98 -7.32 2.22
CA LEU A 178 -6.02 -6.68 3.54
C LEU A 178 -7.19 -7.23 4.36
N ALA A 179 -8.39 -7.30 3.78
CA ALA A 179 -9.58 -7.88 4.41
C ALA A 179 -9.38 -9.34 4.82
N LEU A 180 -8.77 -10.15 3.95
CA LEU A 180 -8.46 -11.54 4.23
C LEU A 180 -7.56 -11.70 5.47
N ARG A 181 -6.41 -11.02 5.47
CA ARG A 181 -5.45 -11.16 6.57
C ARG A 181 -5.94 -10.54 7.86
N CYS A 182 -6.58 -9.36 7.79
CA CYS A 182 -7.21 -8.73 8.94
C CYS A 182 -8.31 -9.62 9.52
N GLY A 183 -9.19 -10.16 8.66
CA GLY A 183 -10.29 -11.03 9.09
C GLY A 183 -9.82 -12.30 9.78
N ILE A 184 -8.75 -12.92 9.28
CA ILE A 184 -8.11 -14.06 9.96
C ILE A 184 -7.55 -13.63 11.33
N ALA A 185 -6.80 -12.52 11.39
CA ALA A 185 -6.13 -12.07 12.61
C ALA A 185 -7.12 -11.77 13.76
N VAL A 186 -8.30 -11.23 13.43
CA VAL A 186 -9.33 -10.85 14.41
C VAL A 186 -10.33 -11.98 14.70
N GLY A 187 -10.23 -13.11 14.01
CA GLY A 187 -11.19 -14.21 14.11
C GLY A 187 -12.59 -13.81 13.63
N ALA A 188 -12.66 -13.11 12.48
CA ALA A 188 -13.92 -12.68 11.89
C ALA A 188 -14.82 -13.88 11.57
N THR A 189 -16.11 -13.73 11.84
CA THR A 189 -17.13 -14.75 11.51
C THR A 189 -17.23 -14.95 10.00
N SER A 190 -17.15 -13.86 9.24
CA SER A 190 -17.18 -13.84 7.78
C SER A 190 -16.25 -12.76 7.23
N ILE A 191 -15.64 -13.06 6.07
CA ILE A 191 -14.77 -12.13 5.34
C ILE A 191 -15.29 -12.02 3.91
N LEU A 192 -15.70 -10.81 3.53
CA LEU A 192 -16.24 -10.51 2.20
C LEU A 192 -15.18 -9.78 1.37
N VAL A 193 -14.82 -10.36 0.23
CA VAL A 193 -13.75 -9.86 -0.65
C VAL A 193 -14.21 -9.80 -2.11
N PRO A 194 -13.67 -8.91 -2.96
CA PRO A 194 -14.08 -8.80 -4.36
C PRO A 194 -13.78 -10.07 -5.19
N GLU A 195 -12.80 -10.86 -4.77
CA GLU A 195 -12.34 -12.05 -5.50
C GLU A 195 -13.25 -13.27 -5.32
N ALA A 196 -14.15 -13.26 -4.33
CA ALA A 196 -15.05 -14.37 -4.03
C ALA A 196 -16.51 -13.87 -4.01
N PRO A 197 -17.41 -14.41 -4.86
CA PRO A 197 -18.83 -14.11 -4.74
C PRO A 197 -19.35 -14.63 -3.40
N PHE A 198 -20.27 -13.89 -2.79
CA PHE A 198 -20.88 -14.27 -1.52
C PHE A 198 -22.41 -14.25 -1.61
N ASP A 199 -23.03 -15.14 -0.83
CA ASP A 199 -24.46 -15.14 -0.54
C ASP A 199 -24.64 -14.74 0.93
N LEU A 200 -25.39 -13.66 1.20
CA LEU A 200 -25.51 -13.16 2.56
C LEU A 200 -26.16 -14.19 3.51
N GLN A 201 -27.15 -14.96 3.03
CA GLN A 201 -27.81 -15.96 3.88
C GLN A 201 -26.80 -17.04 4.30
N LYS A 202 -26.14 -17.66 3.32
CA LYS A 202 -25.23 -18.77 3.56
C LYS A 202 -23.92 -18.32 4.24
N ASP A 203 -23.28 -17.29 3.71
CA ASP A 203 -21.91 -16.94 4.06
C ASP A 203 -21.83 -15.99 5.26
N VAL A 204 -22.96 -15.48 5.76
CA VAL A 204 -23.01 -14.62 6.94
C VAL A 204 -24.10 -15.04 7.92
N ILE A 205 -25.36 -15.08 7.51
CA ILE A 205 -26.49 -15.31 8.44
C ILE A 205 -26.45 -16.70 9.06
N ASP A 206 -26.34 -17.76 8.25
CA ASP A 206 -26.32 -19.14 8.73
C ASP A 206 -25.15 -19.38 9.68
N ARG A 207 -23.97 -18.87 9.33
CA ARG A 207 -22.76 -18.92 10.18
C ARG A 207 -22.96 -18.22 11.51
N MET A 208 -23.58 -17.04 11.52
CA MET A 208 -23.89 -16.32 12.76
C MET A 208 -24.83 -17.15 13.64
N VAL A 209 -25.87 -17.77 13.07
CA VAL A 209 -26.83 -18.61 13.80
C VAL A 209 -26.16 -19.87 14.35
N GLU A 210 -25.31 -20.54 13.58
CA GLU A 210 -24.55 -21.72 14.02
C GLU A 210 -23.62 -21.38 15.18
N ASN A 211 -22.84 -20.30 15.04
CA ASN A 211 -21.93 -19.83 16.07
C ASN A 211 -22.68 -19.37 17.33
N GLN A 212 -23.87 -18.78 17.18
CA GLN A 212 -24.73 -18.41 18.31
C GLN A 212 -25.18 -19.64 19.10
N ARG A 213 -25.52 -20.75 18.42
CA ARG A 213 -25.86 -22.03 19.07
C ARG A 213 -24.67 -22.64 19.82
N ALA A 214 -23.45 -22.38 19.36
CA ALA A 214 -22.22 -22.77 20.04
C ALA A 214 -21.85 -21.86 21.24
N GLY A 215 -22.67 -20.84 21.54
CA GLY A 215 -22.48 -19.92 22.66
C GLY A 215 -21.69 -18.66 22.32
N LYS A 216 -21.36 -18.41 21.03
CA LYS A 216 -20.72 -17.17 20.60
C LYS A 216 -21.71 -16.02 20.66
N GLN A 217 -21.32 -14.95 21.36
CA GLN A 217 -22.17 -13.81 21.64
C GLN A 217 -21.87 -12.59 20.76
N HIS A 218 -20.62 -12.45 20.29
CA HIS A 218 -20.18 -11.34 19.46
C HIS A 218 -19.78 -11.81 18.05
N PHE A 219 -20.13 -11.01 17.04
CA PHE A 219 -19.84 -11.32 15.64
C PHE A 219 -19.08 -10.19 14.98
N VAL A 220 -18.14 -10.55 14.11
CA VAL A 220 -17.39 -9.58 13.30
C VAL A 220 -17.47 -10.03 11.85
N VAL A 221 -17.89 -9.12 10.97
CA VAL A 221 -17.88 -9.32 9.52
C VAL A 221 -16.92 -8.30 8.93
N VAL A 222 -15.83 -8.76 8.33
CA VAL A 222 -14.86 -7.88 7.67
C VAL A 222 -15.21 -7.78 6.19
N VAL A 223 -15.34 -6.56 5.69
CA VAL A 223 -15.76 -6.28 4.32
C VAL A 223 -14.69 -5.45 3.63
N ALA A 224 -14.13 -5.93 2.53
CA ALA A 224 -13.24 -5.12 1.71
C ALA A 224 -14.03 -3.97 1.02
N GLU A 225 -13.45 -2.78 0.94
CA GLU A 225 -14.12 -1.61 0.32
C GLU A 225 -14.54 -1.84 -1.14
N GLY A 226 -13.87 -2.76 -1.85
CA GLY A 226 -14.22 -3.15 -3.21
C GLY A 226 -15.53 -3.95 -3.33
N VAL A 227 -16.04 -4.51 -2.22
CA VAL A 227 -17.38 -5.11 -2.14
C VAL A 227 -18.43 -4.02 -1.95
N GLY A 228 -18.14 -3.04 -1.09
CA GLY A 228 -19.00 -1.89 -0.80
C GLY A 228 -20.25 -2.21 0.02
N ASN A 229 -21.16 -1.24 0.13
CA ASN A 229 -22.48 -1.35 0.76
C ASN A 229 -22.50 -1.86 2.21
N VAL A 230 -21.45 -1.57 3.00
CA VAL A 230 -21.33 -2.03 4.40
C VAL A 230 -22.54 -1.66 5.28
N SER A 231 -23.14 -0.48 5.06
CA SER A 231 -24.32 -0.03 5.80
C SER A 231 -25.57 -0.85 5.47
N GLU A 232 -25.71 -1.32 4.23
CA GLU A 232 -26.83 -2.15 3.80
C GLU A 232 -26.67 -3.57 4.32
N ILE A 233 -25.46 -4.13 4.22
CA ILE A 233 -25.10 -5.44 4.80
C ILE A 233 -25.44 -5.46 6.30
N ALA A 234 -25.04 -4.45 7.06
CA ALA A 234 -25.36 -4.38 8.49
C ALA A 234 -26.87 -4.33 8.77
N LYS A 235 -27.63 -3.53 8.00
CA LYS A 235 -29.09 -3.45 8.13
C LYS A 235 -29.77 -4.78 7.82
N GLU A 236 -29.32 -5.47 6.77
CA GLU A 236 -29.89 -6.75 6.39
C GLU A 236 -29.58 -7.83 7.44
N ILE A 237 -28.34 -7.87 7.96
CA ILE A 237 -27.98 -8.77 9.06
C ILE A 237 -28.89 -8.54 10.27
N GLN A 238 -29.06 -7.30 10.71
CA GLN A 238 -29.92 -6.99 11.85
C GLN A 238 -31.38 -7.38 11.60
N THR A 239 -31.90 -7.13 10.39
CA THR A 239 -33.29 -7.44 10.03
C THR A 239 -33.55 -8.94 10.05
N ARG A 240 -32.58 -9.75 9.62
CA ARG A 240 -32.73 -11.21 9.46
C ARG A 240 -32.39 -12.01 10.71
N THR A 241 -31.48 -11.51 11.55
CA THR A 241 -31.02 -12.20 12.76
C THR A 241 -31.62 -11.64 14.05
N GLY A 242 -32.10 -10.39 14.04
CA GLY A 242 -32.48 -9.66 15.25
C GLY A 242 -31.28 -9.18 16.10
N ILE A 243 -30.04 -9.49 15.69
CA ILE A 243 -28.82 -9.06 16.38
C ILE A 243 -28.52 -7.61 16.00
N GLU A 244 -28.32 -6.75 17.01
CA GLU A 244 -27.94 -5.36 16.77
C GLU A 244 -26.62 -5.31 15.97
N SER A 245 -26.69 -4.76 14.76
CA SER A 245 -25.58 -4.78 13.80
C SER A 245 -25.15 -3.37 13.44
N ARG A 246 -23.86 -3.08 13.60
CA ARG A 246 -23.30 -1.74 13.37
C ARG A 246 -22.24 -1.77 12.28
N ALA A 247 -22.43 -0.93 11.26
CA ALA A 247 -21.45 -0.69 10.23
C ALA A 247 -20.38 0.30 10.72
N THR A 248 -19.11 -0.01 10.52
CA THR A 248 -17.98 0.89 10.77
C THR A 248 -17.09 0.97 9.55
N VAL A 249 -16.90 2.16 9.01
CA VAL A 249 -15.95 2.42 7.92
C VAL A 249 -14.67 2.96 8.53
N LEU A 250 -13.60 2.17 8.51
CA LEU A 250 -12.31 2.62 9.06
C LEU A 250 -11.71 3.74 8.20
N GLY A 251 -11.84 3.61 6.87
CA GLY A 251 -11.34 4.59 5.92
C GLY A 251 -9.85 4.90 6.08
N HIS A 252 -9.51 6.18 5.99
CA HIS A 252 -8.12 6.65 5.85
C HIS A 252 -7.22 6.46 7.06
N ILE A 253 -7.75 6.04 8.23
CA ILE A 253 -6.90 5.74 9.40
C ILE A 253 -5.87 4.66 9.07
N GLN A 254 -6.23 3.72 8.19
CA GLN A 254 -5.38 2.60 7.71
C GLN A 254 -4.16 3.05 6.90
N ARG A 255 -4.14 4.31 6.44
CA ARG A 255 -3.02 4.89 5.68
C ARG A 255 -2.07 5.70 6.56
N GLY A 256 -2.50 6.00 7.78
CA GLY A 256 -1.72 6.71 8.80
C GLY A 256 -0.98 5.75 9.74
N GLY A 257 -0.38 6.32 10.78
CA GLY A 257 0.32 5.55 11.80
C GLY A 257 1.82 5.36 11.55
N SER A 258 2.53 4.97 12.59
CA SER A 258 3.95 4.67 12.51
C SER A 258 4.14 3.32 11.81
N PRO A 259 5.05 3.21 10.81
CA PRO A 259 5.26 1.93 10.14
C PRO A 259 5.76 0.86 11.12
N THR A 260 5.31 -0.37 10.93
CA THR A 260 5.78 -1.55 11.68
C THR A 260 7.25 -1.87 11.38
N VAL A 261 7.80 -2.84 12.12
CA VAL A 261 9.17 -3.34 11.86
C VAL A 261 9.31 -3.85 10.43
N THR A 262 8.35 -4.67 9.98
CA THR A 262 8.31 -5.23 8.63
C THR A 262 8.37 -4.13 7.58
N ASP A 263 7.48 -3.12 7.68
CA ASP A 263 7.45 -2.01 6.73
C ASP A 263 8.74 -1.20 6.71
N ARG A 264 9.35 -0.95 7.87
CA ARG A 264 10.63 -0.21 7.94
C ARG A 264 11.79 -1.00 7.33
N VAL A 265 11.86 -2.30 7.58
CA VAL A 265 12.93 -3.17 7.08
C VAL A 265 12.80 -3.34 5.57
N VAL A 266 11.62 -3.72 5.08
CA VAL A 266 11.38 -3.93 3.65
C VAL A 266 11.59 -2.63 2.86
N ALA A 267 11.06 -1.50 3.35
CA ALA A 267 11.29 -0.20 2.72
C ALA A 267 12.78 0.17 2.66
N SER A 268 13.55 -0.21 3.69
CA SER A 268 14.99 0.03 3.71
C SER A 268 15.75 -0.83 2.70
N GLN A 269 15.40 -2.12 2.60
CA GLN A 269 16.00 -3.03 1.63
C GLN A 269 15.67 -2.61 0.19
N MET A 270 14.41 -2.30 -0.10
CA MET A 270 13.98 -1.85 -1.43
C MET A 270 14.61 -0.52 -1.83
N GLY A 271 14.66 0.44 -0.90
CA GLY A 271 15.29 1.74 -1.14
C GLY A 271 16.79 1.64 -1.43
N TYR A 272 17.50 0.75 -0.72
CA TYR A 272 18.91 0.47 -0.99
C TYR A 272 19.10 -0.17 -2.37
N HIS A 273 18.32 -1.22 -2.67
CA HIS A 273 18.39 -1.94 -3.95
C HIS A 273 18.09 -1.04 -5.15
N ALA A 274 17.12 -0.13 -5.03
CA ALA A 274 16.81 0.83 -6.08
C ALA A 274 18.01 1.74 -6.41
N VAL A 275 18.74 2.20 -5.39
CA VAL A 275 19.96 2.99 -5.61
C VAL A 275 21.09 2.13 -6.17
N GLU A 276 21.19 0.85 -5.78
CA GLU A 276 22.18 -0.05 -6.38
C GLU A 276 21.98 -0.21 -7.88
N LEU A 277 20.73 -0.36 -8.34
CA LEU A 277 20.39 -0.41 -9.77
C LEU A 277 20.83 0.88 -10.48
N LEU A 278 20.46 2.05 -9.95
CA LEU A 278 20.86 3.34 -10.52
C LEU A 278 22.38 3.54 -10.53
N SER A 279 23.09 3.06 -9.50
CA SER A 279 24.57 3.11 -9.42
C SER A 279 25.27 2.32 -10.53
N LYS A 280 24.59 1.29 -11.05
CA LYS A 280 25.04 0.45 -12.16
C LYS A 280 24.54 0.96 -13.52
N GLY A 281 23.84 2.10 -13.55
CA GLY A 281 23.22 2.64 -14.77
C GLY A 281 21.99 1.86 -15.23
N ILE A 282 21.41 1.01 -14.36
CA ILE A 282 20.24 0.18 -14.66
C ILE A 282 18.98 0.95 -14.24
N GLY A 283 18.10 1.21 -15.22
CA GLY A 283 16.77 1.81 -15.02
C GLY A 283 15.67 0.97 -15.65
N ASN A 284 14.47 1.54 -15.74
CA ASN A 284 13.26 0.84 -16.22
C ASN A 284 12.97 -0.44 -15.40
N ARG A 285 13.13 -0.36 -14.08
CA ARG A 285 12.89 -1.49 -13.16
C ARG A 285 11.85 -1.18 -12.09
N VAL A 286 11.17 -2.20 -11.59
CA VAL A 286 10.41 -2.16 -10.32
C VAL A 286 11.09 -3.11 -9.35
N VAL A 287 11.40 -2.63 -8.15
CA VAL A 287 11.84 -3.46 -7.04
C VAL A 287 10.64 -4.15 -6.42
N ALA A 288 10.77 -5.43 -6.09
CA ALA A 288 9.69 -6.22 -5.51
C ALA A 288 10.21 -7.14 -4.41
N MET A 289 9.33 -7.54 -3.50
CA MET A 289 9.56 -8.61 -2.54
C MET A 289 8.99 -9.90 -3.11
N LYS A 290 9.82 -10.93 -3.27
CA LYS A 290 9.39 -12.25 -3.72
C LYS A 290 10.05 -13.33 -2.86
N ALA A 291 9.25 -14.16 -2.20
CA ALA A 291 9.74 -15.23 -1.32
C ALA A 291 10.86 -14.75 -0.36
N ASP A 292 10.58 -13.69 0.41
CA ASP A 292 11.48 -13.04 1.37
C ASP A 292 12.80 -12.49 0.79
N LYS A 293 12.87 -12.33 -0.53
CA LYS A 293 14.02 -11.73 -1.21
C LYS A 293 13.59 -10.50 -1.99
N VAL A 294 14.45 -9.48 -1.94
CA VAL A 294 14.33 -8.33 -2.82
C VAL A 294 14.82 -8.72 -4.21
N VAL A 295 13.94 -8.58 -5.19
CA VAL A 295 14.18 -8.83 -6.61
C VAL A 295 13.76 -7.60 -7.41
N ASP A 296 14.01 -7.62 -8.72
CA ASP A 296 13.53 -6.56 -9.61
C ASP A 296 13.11 -7.11 -10.97
N TYR A 297 12.17 -6.41 -11.59
CA TYR A 297 11.57 -6.77 -12.89
C TYR A 297 11.55 -5.55 -13.82
N ASN A 298 11.41 -5.78 -15.12
CA ASN A 298 11.18 -4.66 -16.04
C ASN A 298 9.82 -4.03 -15.73
N ILE A 299 9.67 -2.70 -15.82
CA ILE A 299 8.41 -2.05 -15.45
C ILE A 299 7.24 -2.55 -16.31
N SER A 300 7.43 -2.71 -17.61
CA SER A 300 6.38 -3.17 -18.52
C SER A 300 5.97 -4.61 -18.24
N GLU A 301 6.93 -5.48 -17.93
CA GLU A 301 6.68 -6.86 -17.49
C GLU A 301 5.91 -6.87 -16.17
N ALA A 302 6.40 -6.14 -15.16
CA ALA A 302 5.80 -6.06 -13.83
C ALA A 302 4.35 -5.60 -13.85
N LEU A 303 4.01 -4.62 -14.71
CA LEU A 303 2.65 -4.10 -14.89
C LEU A 303 1.70 -5.07 -15.62
N GLN A 304 2.23 -6.09 -16.31
CA GLN A 304 1.45 -7.11 -17.01
C GLN A 304 1.27 -8.39 -16.17
N MET A 305 2.04 -8.56 -15.11
CA MET A 305 1.91 -9.69 -14.19
C MET A 305 0.52 -9.69 -13.53
N LYS A 306 0.14 -10.87 -13.02
CA LYS A 306 -1.09 -11.04 -12.23
C LYS A 306 -0.74 -11.57 -10.85
N LYS A 307 -1.38 -10.99 -9.83
CA LYS A 307 -1.30 -11.50 -8.47
C LYS A 307 -2.45 -12.46 -8.22
N PRO A 308 -2.21 -13.74 -7.90
CA PRO A 308 -3.28 -14.65 -7.52
C PRO A 308 -3.83 -14.26 -6.14
N PHE A 309 -5.12 -14.51 -5.95
CA PHE A 309 -5.75 -14.52 -4.65
C PHE A 309 -5.57 -15.89 -3.99
N ASP A 310 -5.27 -15.90 -2.69
CA ASP A 310 -5.01 -17.14 -1.95
C ASP A 310 -6.33 -17.74 -1.45
N PHE A 311 -7.00 -18.49 -2.34
CA PHE A 311 -8.25 -19.17 -2.01
C PHE A 311 -8.06 -20.26 -0.94
N ASN A 312 -6.87 -20.83 -0.81
CA ASN A 312 -6.59 -21.78 0.26
C ASN A 312 -6.59 -21.08 1.63
N LEU A 313 -5.93 -19.93 1.74
CA LEU A 313 -5.98 -19.09 2.94
C LEU A 313 -7.40 -18.59 3.24
N TYR A 314 -8.18 -18.28 2.20
CA TYR A 314 -9.60 -17.93 2.35
C TYR A 314 -10.43 -19.07 2.92
N GLN A 315 -10.23 -20.31 2.43
CA GLN A 315 -10.90 -21.48 2.98
C GLN A 315 -10.48 -21.74 4.43
N ILE A 316 -9.19 -21.64 4.74
CA ILE A 316 -8.68 -21.76 6.12
C ILE A 316 -9.40 -20.76 7.03
N ALA A 317 -9.55 -19.51 6.61
CA ALA A 317 -10.25 -18.48 7.38
C ALA A 317 -11.71 -18.88 7.68
N HIS A 318 -12.40 -19.49 6.71
CA HIS A 318 -13.77 -19.95 6.85
C HIS A 318 -13.89 -21.14 7.81
N ASP A 319 -12.95 -22.08 7.74
CA ASP A 319 -12.96 -23.32 8.53
C ASP A 319 -12.63 -23.08 10.01
N ILE A 320 -11.76 -22.12 10.32
CA ILE A 320 -11.33 -21.83 11.71
C ILE A 320 -12.22 -20.84 12.46
N SER A 321 -13.27 -20.32 11.82
CA SER A 321 -14.17 -19.30 12.39
C SER A 321 -15.55 -19.84 12.81
N ILE A 322 -15.64 -21.17 12.97
CA ILE A 322 -16.75 -21.90 13.63
C ILE A 322 -16.87 -21.59 15.13
#